data_AF-A0A2P9DK05-F1
#
_entry.id   AF-A0A2P9DK05-F1
#
_cell.length_a   1.000
_cell.length_b   1.000
_cell.length_c   1.000
_cell.angle_alpha   90.00
_cell.angle_beta   90.00
_cell.angle_gamma   90.00
#
_symmetry.space_group_name_H-M   'P 1'
#
loop_
_entity.id
_entity.type
_entity.pdbx_description
1 polymer ?
#
loop_
_entity_poly.entity_id
_entity_poly.type
_entity_poly.pdbx_seq_one_letter_code
_entity_poly.pdbx_strand_id
1 'polypeptide(L)'
;MDFKLLSPKNDIRTLKVQTVASFCNVKLNTPNFELGKDDKTAEFLKHSPLGRLPVLVTSHGSIFESNAICKYLCSIHRVGDFLGKGSFDEAQVNMWIDFNTYELEIPISCYINNKSCEKSLKHIEDTLKCYNNHLLHNQYMVGNSITLVDIFICVILYFSLNSGKLNESIVLKYKNLYRLYDTICNQKQFKYVFACDQNKKKNTPEKNNKQDKSSGGKKKQTNNKKDNNNDDDDNQHADLLSDDLTEKKQPKKTNPLDLLPPSNFSLDEWKYKFSNEKDLLNNAMPHFWKTFDPSGFSLYYMKYDKLEDECQISFVACNMAGGFLQRLENNFSKYSFAVVTVLGENKSYDIEGVWLFRGTDIPFEMKDHPSFEYHIFKKLDVNNTQDKKIVEDYWCSKETVDKRPLVDRKVWK
;
A
#
# COMPACT_ATOMS: atom_id res chain seq x y z
N MET A 1 26.95 0.94 -29.30
CA MET A 1 26.28 2.16 -28.85
C MET A 1 26.75 2.45 -27.44
N ASP A 2 26.98 3.72 -27.10
CA ASP A 2 27.23 4.11 -25.72
C ASP A 2 25.88 4.33 -25.03
N PHE A 3 25.62 3.59 -23.95
CA PHE A 3 24.37 3.61 -23.21
C PHE A 3 24.63 4.21 -21.84
N LYS A 4 24.36 5.50 -21.68
CA LYS A 4 24.59 6.22 -20.42
C LYS A 4 23.31 6.24 -19.60
N LEU A 5 23.32 5.58 -18.44
CA LEU A 5 22.17 5.54 -17.53
C LEU A 5 22.35 6.59 -16.42
N LEU A 6 21.54 7.64 -16.46
CA LEU A 6 21.45 8.65 -15.41
C LEU A 6 20.42 8.17 -14.37
N SER A 7 20.90 7.84 -13.18
CA SER A 7 20.07 7.19 -12.16
C SER A 7 20.73 7.22 -10.77
N PRO A 8 19.96 7.33 -9.68
CA PRO A 8 20.49 7.19 -8.33
C PRO A 8 20.89 5.74 -8.05
N LYS A 9 21.82 5.52 -7.13
CA LYS A 9 22.21 4.17 -6.70
C LYS A 9 21.13 3.56 -5.82
N ASN A 10 20.96 2.24 -5.89
CA ASN A 10 20.05 1.47 -5.04
C ASN A 10 18.59 1.98 -5.07
N ASP A 11 18.08 2.27 -6.26
CA ASP A 11 16.67 2.57 -6.53
C ASP A 11 16.06 1.43 -7.35
N ILE A 12 14.82 1.06 -7.03
CA ILE A 12 14.13 -0.10 -7.62
C ILE A 12 14.01 0.00 -9.15
N ARG A 13 13.72 1.19 -9.69
CA ARG A 13 13.58 1.45 -11.13
C ARG A 13 14.94 1.37 -11.82
N THR A 14 15.99 1.81 -11.14
CA THR A 14 17.37 1.71 -11.60
C THR A 14 17.83 0.26 -11.67
N LEU A 15 17.57 -0.52 -10.62
CA LEU A 15 17.91 -1.94 -10.54
C LEU A 15 17.18 -2.75 -11.62
N LYS A 16 15.93 -2.40 -11.97
CA LYS A 16 15.23 -3.01 -13.11
C LYS A 16 16.02 -2.82 -14.41
N VAL A 17 16.41 -1.59 -14.72
CA VAL A 17 17.16 -1.28 -15.96
C VAL A 17 18.51 -1.99 -15.99
N GLN A 18 19.26 -1.96 -14.89
CA GLN A 18 20.56 -2.63 -14.80
C GLN A 18 20.44 -4.16 -14.95
N THR A 19 19.43 -4.76 -14.33
CA THR A 19 19.15 -6.20 -14.44
C THR A 19 18.81 -6.56 -15.89
N VAL A 20 17.88 -5.84 -16.52
CA VAL A 20 17.51 -6.10 -17.93
C VAL A 20 18.69 -5.91 -18.86
N ALA A 21 19.49 -4.86 -18.67
CA ALA A 21 20.71 -4.67 -19.46
C ALA A 21 21.67 -5.86 -19.31
N SER A 22 21.84 -6.40 -18.10
CA SER A 22 22.65 -7.60 -17.89
C SER A 22 22.07 -8.83 -18.59
N PHE A 23 20.74 -9.02 -18.59
CA PHE A 23 20.08 -10.10 -19.32
C PHE A 23 20.23 -9.97 -20.84
N CYS A 24 20.21 -8.74 -21.36
CA CYS A 24 20.40 -8.43 -22.78
C CYS A 24 21.88 -8.36 -23.20
N ASN A 25 22.82 -8.61 -22.28
CA ASN A 25 24.27 -8.41 -22.48
C ASN A 25 24.65 -7.00 -22.96
N VAL A 26 23.92 -5.99 -22.49
CA VAL A 26 24.16 -4.57 -22.78
C VAL A 26 25.00 -3.96 -21.67
N LYS A 27 26.13 -3.35 -22.05
CA LYS A 27 26.97 -2.59 -21.12
C LYS A 27 26.37 -1.19 -20.92
N LEU A 28 26.04 -0.86 -19.68
CA LEU A 28 25.63 0.49 -19.28
C LEU A 28 26.81 1.27 -18.70
N ASN A 29 26.92 2.54 -19.08
CA ASN A 29 27.76 3.53 -18.43
C ASN A 29 26.91 4.26 -17.36
N THR A 30 27.18 4.00 -16.09
CA THR A 30 26.45 4.57 -14.95
C THR A 30 27.32 5.61 -14.23
N PRO A 31 27.32 6.88 -14.66
CA PRO A 31 28.04 7.93 -13.95
C PRO A 31 27.53 8.08 -12.50
N ASN A 32 28.35 8.68 -11.63
CA ASN A 32 27.87 9.09 -10.32
C ASN A 32 26.75 10.11 -10.50
N PHE A 33 25.68 9.95 -9.71
CA PHE A 33 24.47 10.75 -9.76
C PHE A 33 23.99 11.05 -8.35
N GLU A 34 23.82 12.32 -8.02
CA GLU A 34 23.39 12.84 -6.74
C GLU A 34 21.93 13.32 -6.82
N LEU A 35 21.03 12.54 -6.21
CA LEU A 35 19.59 12.85 -6.17
C LEU A 35 19.33 14.14 -5.37
N GLY A 36 18.43 14.98 -5.87
CA GLY A 36 18.10 16.30 -5.33
C GLY A 36 18.98 17.44 -5.86
N LYS A 37 20.04 17.13 -6.62
CA LYS A 37 21.00 18.08 -7.19
C LYS A 37 21.10 17.92 -8.70
N ASP A 38 21.56 16.75 -9.17
CA ASP A 38 21.80 16.52 -10.60
C ASP A 38 20.48 16.50 -11.39
N ASP A 39 19.42 15.93 -10.81
CA ASP A 39 18.06 15.86 -11.34
C ASP A 39 17.34 17.22 -11.44
N LYS A 40 17.86 18.24 -10.75
CA LYS A 40 17.31 19.60 -10.81
C LYS A 40 18.04 20.51 -11.78
N THR A 41 19.12 20.04 -12.40
CA THR A 41 19.87 20.85 -13.37
C THR A 41 19.07 21.07 -14.65
N ALA A 42 19.21 22.25 -15.24
CA ALA A 42 18.57 22.55 -16.54
C ALA A 42 19.05 21.60 -17.65
N GLU A 43 20.26 21.06 -17.55
CA GLU A 43 20.79 20.06 -18.47
C GLU A 43 20.04 18.72 -18.32
N PHE A 44 19.81 18.26 -17.09
CA PHE A 44 19.06 17.02 -16.86
C PHE A 44 17.59 17.14 -17.32
N LEU A 45 16.94 18.28 -17.06
CA LEU A 45 15.54 18.49 -17.45
C LEU A 45 15.32 18.46 -18.97
N LYS A 46 16.36 18.65 -19.79
CA LYS A 46 16.29 18.41 -21.24
C LYS A 46 16.10 16.93 -21.60
N HIS A 47 16.56 16.03 -20.72
CA HIS A 47 16.44 14.59 -20.91
C HIS A 47 15.18 14.01 -20.27
N SER A 48 14.70 14.60 -19.18
CA SER A 48 13.48 14.20 -18.47
C SER A 48 12.67 15.43 -18.07
N PRO A 49 11.59 15.77 -18.80
CA PRO A 49 10.86 17.03 -18.61
C PRO A 49 10.28 17.23 -17.20
N LEU A 50 9.97 16.14 -16.50
CA LEU A 50 9.46 16.16 -15.13
C LEU A 50 10.53 15.79 -14.09
N GLY A 51 11.81 15.78 -14.46
CA GLY A 51 12.90 15.38 -13.57
C GLY A 51 12.85 13.90 -13.13
N ARG A 52 12.08 13.06 -13.82
CA ARG A 52 11.91 11.64 -13.47
C ARG A 52 13.13 10.81 -13.83
N LEU A 53 13.43 9.86 -12.96
CA LEU A 53 14.54 8.91 -13.09
C LEU A 53 13.99 7.47 -13.14
N PRO A 54 14.72 6.53 -13.76
CA PRO A 54 15.99 6.70 -14.47
C PRO A 54 15.83 7.26 -15.89
N VAL A 55 16.94 7.70 -16.49
CA VAL A 55 17.01 8.15 -17.88
C VAL A 55 18.16 7.46 -18.62
N LEU A 56 17.87 6.86 -19.77
CA LEU A 56 18.87 6.31 -20.68
C LEU A 56 19.19 7.32 -21.78
N VAL A 57 20.43 7.78 -21.85
CA VAL A 57 20.94 8.62 -22.93
C VAL A 57 21.62 7.73 -23.97
N THR A 58 21.23 7.91 -25.23
CA THR A 58 21.73 7.18 -26.40
C THR A 58 22.20 8.16 -27.48
N SER A 59 22.80 7.64 -28.55
CA SER A 59 23.14 8.44 -29.74
C SER A 59 21.93 9.03 -30.47
N HIS A 60 20.72 8.50 -30.24
CA HIS A 60 19.49 8.95 -30.91
C HIS A 60 18.64 9.91 -30.06
N GLY A 61 19.07 10.19 -28.83
CA GLY A 61 18.30 10.93 -27.85
C GLY A 61 18.14 10.17 -26.55
N SER A 62 17.22 10.63 -25.71
CA SER A 62 17.03 10.12 -24.34
C SER A 62 15.69 9.44 -24.17
N ILE A 63 15.67 8.40 -23.35
CA ILE A 63 14.47 7.63 -22.99
C ILE A 63 14.35 7.68 -21.47
N PHE A 64 13.23 8.17 -20.97
CA PHE A 64 12.88 8.14 -19.55
C PHE A 64 11.73 7.13 -19.32
N GLU A 65 11.43 6.82 -18.06
CA GLU A 65 10.61 5.68 -17.60
C GLU A 65 11.30 4.32 -17.70
N SER A 66 11.54 3.68 -16.55
CA SER A 66 12.29 2.42 -16.46
C SER A 66 11.72 1.29 -17.33
N ASN A 67 10.40 1.15 -17.41
CA ASN A 67 9.75 0.13 -18.23
C ASN A 67 10.01 0.36 -19.73
N ALA A 68 9.98 1.61 -20.19
CA ALA A 68 10.26 1.97 -21.58
C ALA A 68 11.74 1.73 -21.93
N ILE A 69 12.66 2.10 -21.03
CA ILE A 69 14.09 1.82 -21.17
C ILE A 69 14.34 0.31 -21.28
N CYS A 70 13.76 -0.50 -20.39
CA CYS A 70 13.91 -1.96 -20.42
C CYS A 70 13.40 -2.56 -21.74
N LYS A 71 12.22 -2.15 -22.21
CA LYS A 71 11.68 -2.61 -23.50
C LYS A 71 12.60 -2.23 -24.66
N TYR A 72 13.11 -1.00 -24.67
CA TYR A 72 14.07 -0.56 -25.68
C TYR A 72 15.33 -1.45 -25.70
N LEU A 73 15.92 -1.72 -24.52
CA LEU A 73 17.10 -2.59 -24.40
C LEU A 73 16.85 -4.00 -24.94
N CYS A 74 15.69 -4.59 -24.67
CA CYS A 74 15.29 -5.88 -25.24
C CYS A 74 15.06 -5.81 -26.76
N SER A 75 14.49 -4.72 -27.27
CA SER A 75 14.21 -4.56 -28.70
C SER A 75 15.48 -4.44 -29.54
N ILE A 76 16.51 -3.75 -29.05
CA ILE A 76 17.79 -3.58 -29.75
C ILE A 76 18.68 -4.83 -29.68
N HIS A 77 18.52 -5.63 -28.62
CA HIS A 77 19.23 -6.87 -28.41
C HIS A 77 18.20 -7.96 -28.13
N ARG A 78 17.63 -8.53 -29.21
CA ARG A 78 16.66 -9.64 -29.20
C ARG A 78 17.28 -10.97 -28.75
N VAL A 79 17.97 -10.95 -27.61
CA VAL A 79 18.50 -12.13 -26.95
C VAL A 79 17.34 -12.73 -26.18
N GLY A 80 16.65 -13.70 -26.79
CA GLY A 80 15.48 -14.34 -26.19
C GLY A 80 14.19 -13.54 -26.35
N ASP A 81 13.10 -14.17 -25.92
CA ASP A 81 11.73 -13.67 -26.12
C ASP A 81 11.26 -12.82 -24.92
N PHE A 82 12.11 -11.90 -24.44
CA PHE A 82 11.81 -11.12 -23.24
C PHE A 82 10.56 -10.23 -23.36
N LEU A 83 10.19 -9.88 -24.60
CA LEU A 83 8.98 -9.13 -24.93
C LEU A 83 7.80 -10.03 -25.30
N GLY A 84 7.92 -11.36 -25.18
CA GLY A 84 6.90 -12.31 -25.64
C GLY A 84 7.10 -12.73 -27.10
N LYS A 85 6.41 -13.81 -27.50
CA LYS A 85 6.43 -14.34 -28.87
C LYS A 85 5.22 -13.86 -29.67
N GLY A 86 5.46 -12.88 -30.53
CA GLY A 86 4.40 -12.31 -31.36
C GLY A 86 3.52 -11.32 -30.61
N SER A 87 2.53 -10.76 -31.33
CA SER A 87 1.76 -9.61 -30.86
C SER A 87 0.90 -9.89 -29.64
N PHE A 88 0.38 -11.10 -29.50
CA PHE A 88 -0.48 -11.45 -28.37
C PHE A 88 0.33 -11.60 -27.06
N ASP A 89 1.39 -12.38 -27.08
CA ASP A 89 2.28 -12.52 -25.92
C ASP A 89 2.89 -11.17 -25.53
N GLU A 90 3.24 -10.33 -26.51
CA GLU A 90 3.72 -8.98 -26.24
C GLU A 90 2.67 -8.10 -25.53
N ALA A 91 1.41 -8.20 -25.95
CA ALA A 91 0.31 -7.53 -25.25
C ALA A 91 0.13 -8.07 -23.82
N GLN A 92 0.27 -9.38 -23.60
CA GLN A 92 0.22 -9.97 -22.26
C GLN A 92 1.40 -9.52 -21.39
N VAL A 93 2.62 -9.45 -21.94
CA VAL A 93 3.79 -8.92 -21.25
C VAL A 93 3.55 -7.46 -20.85
N ASN A 94 3.01 -6.64 -21.74
CA ASN A 94 2.68 -5.24 -21.44
C ASN A 94 1.63 -5.13 -20.33
N MET A 95 0.56 -5.91 -20.40
CA MET A 95 -0.48 -5.98 -19.36
C MET A 95 0.11 -6.28 -17.99
N TRP A 96 0.96 -7.30 -17.88
CA TRP A 96 1.58 -7.66 -16.60
C TRP A 96 2.64 -6.66 -16.14
N ILE A 97 3.37 -6.00 -17.05
CA ILE A 97 4.29 -4.90 -16.68
C ILE A 97 3.52 -3.74 -16.04
N ASP A 98 2.38 -3.37 -16.61
CA ASP A 98 1.56 -2.28 -16.07
C ASP A 98 0.94 -2.70 -14.73
N PHE A 99 0.41 -3.93 -14.64
CA PHE A 99 -0.05 -4.51 -13.38
C PHE A 99 1.05 -4.49 -12.30
N ASN A 100 2.26 -4.94 -12.62
CA ASN A 100 3.39 -4.92 -11.68
C ASN A 100 3.72 -3.51 -11.19
N THR A 101 3.58 -2.51 -12.05
CA THR A 101 3.87 -1.11 -11.70
C THR A 101 2.89 -0.62 -10.65
N TYR A 102 1.59 -0.85 -10.85
CA TYR A 102 0.54 -0.33 -9.97
C TYR A 102 0.27 -1.18 -8.73
N GLU A 103 0.32 -2.51 -8.86
CA GLU A 103 -0.12 -3.43 -7.81
C GLU A 103 1.05 -3.96 -6.94
N LEU A 104 2.30 -3.78 -7.38
CA LEU A 104 3.47 -4.24 -6.64
C LEU A 104 4.51 -3.14 -6.40
N GLU A 105 5.02 -2.51 -7.47
CA GLU A 105 6.15 -1.57 -7.38
C GLU A 105 5.81 -0.31 -6.57
N ILE A 106 4.68 0.32 -6.88
CA ILE A 106 4.21 1.51 -6.15
C ILE A 106 3.89 1.16 -4.68
N PRO A 107 3.07 0.13 -4.37
CA PRO A 107 2.80 -0.29 -2.99
C PRO A 107 4.06 -0.61 -2.18
N ILE A 108 5.05 -1.30 -2.78
CA ILE A 108 6.34 -1.59 -2.13
C ILE A 108 7.12 -0.30 -1.88
N SER A 109 7.16 0.61 -2.85
CA SER A 109 7.83 1.90 -2.69
C SER A 109 7.19 2.72 -1.55
N CYS A 110 5.86 2.75 -1.49
CA CYS A 110 5.12 3.38 -0.40
C CYS A 110 5.42 2.71 0.95
N TYR A 111 5.43 1.38 1.02
CA TYR A 111 5.71 0.64 2.25
C TYR A 111 7.16 0.84 2.75
N ILE A 112 8.12 0.92 1.83
CA ILE A 112 9.53 1.16 2.16
C ILE A 112 9.82 2.62 2.52
N ASN A 113 9.13 3.59 1.95
CA ASN A 113 9.37 5.00 2.26
C ASN A 113 8.57 5.50 3.46
N ASN A 114 7.33 5.02 3.63
CA ASN A 114 6.50 5.38 4.78
C ASN A 114 6.76 4.40 5.93
N LYS A 115 6.69 4.85 7.19
CA LYS A 115 6.85 3.98 8.37
C LYS A 115 5.63 3.06 8.52
N SER A 116 5.57 2.01 7.70
CA SER A 116 4.69 0.83 7.73
C SER A 116 3.19 1.09 7.82
N CYS A 117 2.51 1.23 6.67
CA CYS A 117 1.05 1.18 6.56
C CYS A 117 0.58 -0.29 6.38
N GLU A 118 -0.23 -0.82 7.30
CA GLU A 118 -0.77 -2.18 7.21
C GLU A 118 -1.57 -2.43 5.92
N LYS A 119 -2.21 -1.38 5.36
CA LYS A 119 -2.95 -1.44 4.08
C LYS A 119 -2.03 -1.79 2.91
N SER A 120 -0.85 -1.17 2.84
CA SER A 120 0.13 -1.46 1.78
C SER A 120 0.63 -2.89 1.89
N LEU A 121 0.88 -3.39 3.10
CA LEU A 121 1.31 -4.79 3.30
C LEU A 121 0.23 -5.77 2.85
N LYS A 122 -1.04 -5.55 3.23
CA LYS A 122 -2.15 -6.40 2.81
C LYS A 122 -2.30 -6.42 1.28
N HIS A 123 -2.24 -5.25 0.65
CA HIS A 123 -2.31 -5.15 -0.80
C HIS A 123 -1.15 -5.89 -1.47
N ILE A 124 0.08 -5.75 -0.96
CA ILE A 124 1.24 -6.53 -1.43
C ILE A 124 0.94 -8.03 -1.31
N GLU A 125 0.43 -8.51 -0.17
CA GLU A 125 0.09 -9.91 0.02
C GLU A 125 -0.99 -10.42 -0.97
N ASP A 126 -2.01 -9.62 -1.23
CA ASP A 126 -3.06 -9.95 -2.21
C ASP A 126 -2.47 -10.05 -3.63
N THR A 127 -1.58 -9.11 -3.99
CA THR A 127 -0.82 -9.15 -5.25
C THR A 127 0.08 -10.39 -5.35
N LEU A 128 0.82 -10.75 -4.30
CA LEU A 128 1.65 -11.96 -4.28
C LEU A 128 0.80 -13.24 -4.41
N LYS A 129 -0.40 -13.24 -3.82
CA LYS A 129 -1.37 -14.34 -3.96
C LYS A 129 -1.86 -14.46 -5.41
N CYS A 130 -2.14 -13.34 -6.07
CA CYS A 130 -2.50 -13.31 -7.49
C CYS A 130 -1.41 -13.97 -8.35
N TYR A 131 -0.15 -13.55 -8.21
CA TYR A 131 0.96 -14.17 -8.95
C TYR A 131 1.11 -15.66 -8.64
N ASN A 132 1.01 -16.06 -7.37
CA ASN A 132 1.13 -17.46 -6.99
C ASN A 132 0.08 -18.35 -7.64
N ASN A 133 -1.16 -17.85 -7.75
CA ASN A 133 -2.25 -18.57 -8.40
C ASN A 133 -2.05 -18.62 -9.92
N HIS A 134 -1.61 -17.53 -10.54
CA HIS A 134 -1.27 -17.51 -11.96
C HIS A 134 -0.15 -18.50 -12.29
N LEU A 135 0.91 -18.53 -11.47
CA LEU A 135 2.08 -19.40 -11.63
C LEU A 135 1.82 -20.87 -11.22
N LEU A 136 0.62 -21.21 -10.74
CA LEU A 136 0.24 -22.60 -10.50
C LEU A 136 0.13 -23.38 -11.82
N HIS A 137 -0.41 -22.72 -12.86
CA HIS A 137 -0.64 -23.33 -14.17
C HIS A 137 0.37 -22.88 -15.22
N ASN A 138 1.28 -21.96 -14.87
CA ASN A 138 2.22 -21.36 -15.80
C ASN A 138 3.65 -21.43 -15.26
N GLN A 139 4.60 -21.81 -16.12
CA GLN A 139 6.01 -21.86 -15.75
C GLN A 139 6.60 -20.47 -15.49
N TYR A 140 6.19 -19.49 -16.30
CA TYR A 140 6.54 -18.07 -16.22
C TYR A 140 5.27 -17.23 -16.33
N MET A 141 5.36 -15.91 -16.13
CA MET A 141 4.19 -15.04 -16.18
C MET A 141 3.51 -15.01 -17.55
N VAL A 142 4.28 -15.12 -18.64
CA VAL A 142 3.76 -15.18 -20.01
C VAL A 142 4.53 -16.24 -20.80
N GLY A 143 3.78 -17.13 -21.46
CA GLY A 143 4.35 -18.21 -22.27
C GLY A 143 5.23 -19.19 -21.48
N ASN A 144 6.22 -19.75 -22.17
CA ASN A 144 7.08 -20.83 -21.66
C ASN A 144 8.55 -20.40 -21.48
N SER A 145 8.83 -19.11 -21.47
CA SER A 145 10.18 -18.55 -21.33
C SER A 145 10.18 -17.32 -20.42
N ILE A 146 11.34 -16.99 -19.85
CA ILE A 146 11.52 -15.78 -19.05
C ILE A 146 11.17 -14.55 -19.89
N THR A 147 10.33 -13.68 -19.33
CA THR A 147 9.97 -12.38 -19.90
C THR A 147 10.42 -11.23 -19.00
N LEU A 148 10.28 -9.99 -19.47
CA LEU A 148 10.50 -8.80 -18.65
C LEU A 148 9.68 -8.81 -17.35
N VAL A 149 8.47 -9.39 -17.38
CA VAL A 149 7.57 -9.46 -16.23
C VAL A 149 8.22 -10.23 -15.08
N ASP A 150 8.78 -11.40 -15.39
CA ASP A 150 9.42 -12.28 -14.41
C ASP A 150 10.63 -11.60 -13.76
N ILE A 151 11.45 -10.93 -14.58
CA ILE A 151 12.60 -10.16 -14.12
C ILE A 151 12.15 -9.03 -13.19
N PHE A 152 11.12 -8.28 -13.56
CA PHE A 152 10.63 -7.15 -12.77
C PHE A 152 10.11 -7.60 -11.40
N ILE A 153 9.28 -8.64 -11.34
CA ILE A 153 8.77 -9.20 -10.08
C ILE A 153 9.95 -9.56 -9.18
N CYS A 154 10.96 -10.25 -9.70
CA CYS A 154 12.09 -10.70 -8.90
C CYS A 154 13.00 -9.56 -8.44
N VAL A 155 13.24 -8.54 -9.27
CA VAL A 155 13.98 -7.33 -8.87
C VAL A 155 13.23 -6.60 -7.75
N ILE A 156 11.92 -6.43 -7.89
CA ILE A 156 11.08 -5.73 -6.92
C ILE A 156 11.05 -6.48 -5.57
N LEU A 157 10.88 -7.80 -5.59
CA LEU A 157 10.93 -8.64 -4.41
C LEU A 157 12.33 -8.65 -3.76
N TYR A 158 13.39 -8.78 -4.56
CA TYR A 158 14.74 -8.76 -4.02
C TYR A 158 15.06 -7.42 -3.35
N PHE A 159 14.69 -6.30 -3.98
CA PHE A 159 14.84 -4.97 -3.39
C PHE A 159 14.06 -4.85 -2.07
N SER A 160 12.82 -5.33 -2.04
CA SER A 160 11.95 -5.21 -0.87
C SER A 160 12.44 -6.04 0.32
N LEU A 161 12.94 -7.26 0.09
CA LEU A 161 13.54 -8.09 1.12
C LEU A 161 14.85 -7.48 1.66
N ASN A 162 15.68 -6.91 0.79
CA ASN A 162 16.93 -6.26 1.20
C ASN A 162 16.74 -4.88 1.84
N SER A 163 15.53 -4.31 1.79
CA SER A 163 15.20 -3.07 2.50
C SER A 163 15.21 -3.22 4.03
N GLY A 164 15.11 -4.46 4.53
CA GLY A 164 14.98 -4.77 5.95
C GLY A 164 13.57 -4.56 6.51
N LYS A 165 12.59 -4.16 5.69
CA LYS A 165 11.19 -3.97 6.11
C LYS A 165 10.30 -5.19 5.87
N LEU A 166 10.55 -5.95 4.80
CA LEU A 166 9.83 -7.20 4.53
C LEU A 166 10.69 -8.38 4.94
N ASN A 167 10.08 -9.38 5.55
CA ASN A 167 10.72 -10.64 5.89
C ASN A 167 10.59 -11.64 4.73
N GLU A 168 11.63 -12.43 4.49
CA GLU A 168 11.66 -13.51 3.48
C GLU A 168 10.49 -14.50 3.63
N SER A 169 9.96 -14.66 4.85
CA SER A 169 8.77 -15.47 5.12
C SER A 169 7.55 -15.11 4.25
N ILE A 170 7.43 -13.85 3.81
CA ILE A 170 6.31 -13.39 2.99
C ILE A 170 6.31 -14.03 1.60
N VAL A 171 7.49 -14.30 1.03
CA VAL A 171 7.61 -14.92 -0.31
C VAL A 171 7.55 -16.44 -0.18
N LEU A 172 8.16 -17.02 0.87
CA LEU A 172 8.16 -18.47 1.13
C LEU A 172 6.76 -19.07 1.30
N LYS A 173 5.80 -18.26 1.76
CA LYS A 173 4.36 -18.55 1.82
C LYS A 173 3.78 -18.98 0.46
N TYR A 174 4.32 -18.45 -0.64
CA TYR A 174 3.78 -18.59 -1.98
C TYR A 174 4.69 -19.47 -2.83
N LYS A 175 4.50 -20.80 -2.77
CA LYS A 175 5.40 -21.79 -3.37
C LYS A 175 5.67 -21.58 -4.86
N ASN A 176 4.64 -21.25 -5.65
CA ASN A 176 4.78 -21.09 -7.10
C ASN A 176 5.52 -19.79 -7.45
N LEU A 177 5.25 -18.72 -6.69
CA LEU A 177 5.98 -17.47 -6.80
C LEU A 177 7.43 -17.64 -6.35
N TYR A 178 7.68 -18.34 -5.24
CA TYR A 178 9.02 -18.62 -4.75
C TYR A 178 9.83 -19.45 -5.75
N ARG A 179 9.21 -20.43 -6.43
CA ARG A 179 9.84 -21.15 -7.55
C ARG A 179 10.33 -20.19 -8.63
N LEU A 180 9.50 -19.23 -9.05
CA LEU A 180 9.89 -18.23 -10.03
C LEU A 180 11.03 -17.36 -9.49
N TYR A 181 10.88 -16.85 -8.26
CA TYR A 181 11.87 -16.01 -7.59
C TYR A 181 13.24 -16.69 -7.51
N ASP A 182 13.30 -17.91 -6.99
CA ASP A 182 14.54 -18.69 -6.88
C ASP A 182 15.16 -18.97 -8.26
N THR A 183 14.33 -19.28 -9.27
CA THR A 183 14.80 -19.52 -10.64
C THR A 183 15.48 -18.30 -11.26
N ILE A 184 14.87 -17.11 -11.10
CA ILE A 184 15.38 -15.86 -11.67
C ILE A 184 16.57 -15.33 -10.87
N CYS A 185 16.50 -15.35 -9.53
CA CYS A 185 17.59 -14.89 -8.67
C CYS A 185 18.85 -15.74 -8.81
N ASN A 186 18.72 -17.00 -9.22
CA ASN A 186 19.87 -17.87 -9.48
C ASN A 186 20.57 -17.66 -10.83
N GLN A 187 19.99 -16.86 -11.73
CA GLN A 187 20.61 -16.53 -13.01
C GLN A 187 21.90 -15.72 -12.81
N LYS A 188 22.89 -15.97 -13.68
CA LYS A 188 24.22 -15.31 -13.60
C LYS A 188 24.10 -13.79 -13.75
N GLN A 189 23.20 -13.35 -14.62
CA GLN A 189 22.93 -11.95 -14.93
C GLN A 189 22.30 -11.23 -13.74
N PHE A 190 21.35 -11.87 -13.07
CA PHE A 190 20.77 -11.34 -11.83
C PHE A 190 21.83 -11.23 -10.73
N LYS A 191 22.57 -12.32 -10.47
CA LYS A 191 23.65 -12.34 -9.47
C LYS A 191 24.72 -11.28 -9.74
N TYR A 192 25.08 -11.06 -11.00
CA TYR A 192 26.09 -10.05 -11.37
C TYR A 192 25.71 -8.65 -10.89
N VAL A 193 24.46 -8.23 -11.11
CA VAL A 193 23.97 -6.90 -10.70
C VAL A 193 23.96 -6.77 -9.19
N PHE A 194 23.39 -7.75 -8.48
CA PHE A 194 23.21 -7.66 -7.03
C PHE A 194 24.45 -8.05 -6.20
N ALA A 195 25.45 -8.72 -6.78
CA ALA A 195 26.76 -8.93 -6.15
C ALA A 195 27.60 -7.64 -6.11
N CYS A 196 27.43 -6.75 -7.08
CA CYS A 196 28.13 -5.46 -7.11
C CYS A 196 27.68 -4.53 -5.96
N ASP A 197 26.45 -4.68 -5.46
CA ASP A 197 25.93 -3.90 -4.33
C ASP A 197 26.37 -4.41 -2.94
N GLN A 198 26.63 -5.72 -2.81
CA GLN A 198 27.03 -6.36 -1.53
C GLN A 198 28.48 -6.01 -1.10
N ASN A 199 29.34 -5.57 -2.02
CA ASN A 199 30.76 -5.31 -1.75
C ASN A 199 31.08 -4.02 -0.97
N LYS A 200 30.08 -3.32 -0.41
CA LYS A 200 30.29 -2.10 0.41
C LYS A 200 29.81 -2.19 1.86
N LYS A 201 29.22 -3.31 2.30
CA LYS A 201 28.72 -3.48 3.68
C LYS A 201 29.54 -4.44 4.57
N LYS A 202 30.76 -4.81 4.18
CA LYS A 202 31.68 -5.54 5.08
C LYS A 202 32.94 -4.73 5.35
N ASN A 203 32.82 -3.78 6.28
CA ASN A 203 33.94 -3.32 7.11
C ASN A 203 33.52 -3.47 8.57
N THR A 204 33.66 -4.67 9.11
CA THR A 204 33.92 -4.89 10.54
C THR A 204 34.74 -6.18 10.65
N PRO A 205 35.78 -6.21 11.50
CA PRO A 205 36.90 -7.12 11.33
C PRO A 205 36.64 -8.42 12.09
N GLU A 206 36.57 -9.55 11.39
CA GLU A 206 36.62 -10.85 12.03
C GLU A 206 37.87 -11.63 11.60
N LYS A 207 38.83 -11.56 12.53
CA LYS A 207 39.57 -12.68 13.09
C LYS A 207 39.64 -13.94 12.22
N ASN A 208 40.87 -14.17 11.78
CA ASN A 208 41.50 -15.47 11.57
C ASN A 208 40.76 -16.62 12.28
N ASN A 209 40.30 -17.60 11.50
CA ASN A 209 40.59 -18.98 11.82
C ASN A 209 40.77 -19.82 10.56
N LYS A 210 41.91 -20.50 10.53
CA LYS A 210 42.34 -21.50 9.56
C LYS A 210 41.47 -22.74 9.66
N GLN A 211 41.22 -23.40 8.53
CA GLN A 211 41.41 -24.85 8.28
C GLN A 211 40.78 -25.14 6.91
N ASP A 212 41.59 -25.39 5.89
CA ASP A 212 42.20 -26.67 5.52
C ASP A 212 41.30 -27.52 4.61
N LYS A 213 41.89 -27.79 3.43
CA LYS A 213 41.39 -28.66 2.36
C LYS A 213 41.55 -30.13 2.74
N SER A 214 40.61 -30.96 2.33
CA SER A 214 40.81 -32.30 1.70
C SER A 214 39.46 -33.02 1.65
N SER A 215 38.84 -33.22 0.48
CA SER A 215 39.07 -34.28 -0.52
C SER A 215 38.75 -35.71 -0.03
N GLY A 216 37.79 -36.39 -0.67
CA GLY A 216 37.83 -37.85 -0.81
C GLY A 216 36.52 -38.65 -0.70
N GLY A 217 35.74 -38.68 -1.79
CA GLY A 217 35.28 -39.88 -2.53
C GLY A 217 34.69 -41.15 -1.88
N LYS A 218 33.60 -41.63 -2.55
CA LYS A 218 33.04 -43.02 -2.67
C LYS A 218 32.23 -43.53 -1.45
N LYS A 219 31.16 -44.34 -1.57
CA LYS A 219 30.62 -45.20 -2.65
C LYS A 219 29.14 -45.56 -2.38
N LYS A 220 28.43 -45.97 -3.45
CA LYS A 220 27.07 -46.56 -3.53
C LYS A 220 26.81 -47.72 -2.55
N GLN A 221 25.54 -47.87 -2.12
CA GLN A 221 24.85 -49.17 -2.11
C GLN A 221 23.33 -49.00 -2.33
N THR A 222 22.85 -49.73 -3.32
CA THR A 222 21.47 -50.00 -3.72
C THR A 222 20.93 -51.25 -3.03
N ASN A 223 19.64 -51.27 -2.69
CA ASN A 223 18.71 -52.41 -2.80
C ASN A 223 17.29 -51.87 -2.48
N ASN A 224 16.40 -51.61 -3.45
CA ASN A 224 15.51 -52.52 -4.22
C ASN A 224 14.61 -53.44 -3.39
N LYS A 225 13.30 -53.11 -3.35
CA LYS A 225 12.12 -53.87 -3.83
C LYS A 225 10.85 -53.45 -3.05
N LYS A 226 9.83 -52.87 -3.72
CA LYS A 226 8.74 -53.56 -4.48
C LYS A 226 7.73 -54.23 -3.54
N ASP A 227 6.42 -54.24 -3.74
CA ASP A 227 5.50 -53.85 -4.82
C ASP A 227 4.11 -53.69 -4.14
N ASN A 228 3.20 -52.89 -4.70
CA ASN A 228 2.02 -53.43 -5.37
C ASN A 228 1.11 -52.31 -5.89
N ASN A 229 0.99 -52.29 -7.22
CA ASN A 229 -0.06 -51.65 -7.99
C ASN A 229 -1.39 -52.39 -7.81
N ASN A 230 -2.49 -51.68 -8.05
CA ASN A 230 -3.43 -51.95 -9.14
C ASN A 230 -4.40 -50.75 -9.23
N ASP A 231 -4.32 -49.98 -10.33
CA ASP A 231 -5.33 -49.85 -11.41
C ASP A 231 -6.79 -50.17 -10.99
N ASP A 232 -7.84 -49.40 -11.31
CA ASP A 232 -8.17 -48.74 -12.58
C ASP A 232 -9.36 -47.76 -12.42
N ASP A 233 -9.34 -46.75 -13.28
CA ASP A 233 -10.40 -46.11 -14.08
C ASP A 233 -11.67 -45.40 -13.54
N ASP A 234 -11.84 -44.22 -14.14
CA ASP A 234 -13.03 -43.61 -14.74
C ASP A 234 -14.08 -42.78 -13.94
N ASN A 235 -14.11 -41.49 -14.34
CA ASN A 235 -15.28 -40.69 -14.75
C ASN A 235 -16.44 -40.39 -13.77
N GLN A 236 -16.56 -39.14 -13.32
CA GLN A 236 -17.61 -38.17 -13.76
C GLN A 236 -17.81 -36.99 -12.78
N HIS A 237 -17.83 -35.79 -13.39
CA HIS A 237 -18.66 -34.62 -13.13
C HIS A 237 -19.37 -34.38 -11.79
N ALA A 238 -19.12 -33.17 -11.26
CA ALA A 238 -20.08 -32.18 -10.75
C ALA A 238 -21.10 -32.57 -9.66
N ASP A 239 -20.92 -32.02 -8.46
CA ASP A 239 -21.86 -31.05 -7.84
C ASP A 239 -21.36 -30.72 -6.41
N LEU A 240 -21.01 -29.46 -6.16
CA LEU A 240 -21.83 -28.46 -5.46
C LEU A 240 -21.97 -28.71 -3.95
N LEU A 241 -21.31 -27.82 -3.21
CA LEU A 241 -21.80 -27.17 -1.98
C LEU A 241 -22.28 -28.08 -0.85
N SER A 242 -21.48 -28.15 0.22
CA SER A 242 -22.04 -28.00 1.56
C SER A 242 -21.04 -27.33 2.50
N ASP A 243 -21.53 -26.25 3.09
CA ASP A 243 -20.96 -25.47 4.17
C ASP A 243 -20.62 -26.35 5.39
N ASP A 244 -19.46 -26.09 6.00
CA ASP A 244 -19.39 -26.01 7.46
C ASP A 244 -18.18 -25.16 7.89
N LEU A 245 -18.42 -23.86 7.96
CA LEU A 245 -17.55 -22.90 8.64
C LEU A 245 -17.69 -23.09 10.16
N THR A 246 -16.75 -23.79 10.78
CA THR A 246 -16.48 -23.61 12.22
C THR A 246 -15.37 -22.57 12.40
N GLU A 247 -15.81 -21.37 12.81
CA GLU A 247 -14.98 -20.24 13.21
C GLU A 247 -13.95 -20.61 14.28
N LYS A 248 -12.66 -20.39 14.01
CA LYS A 248 -11.65 -20.17 15.06
C LYS A 248 -11.30 -18.69 15.11
N LYS A 249 -11.81 -18.00 16.14
CA LYS A 249 -11.45 -16.64 16.54
C LYS A 249 -9.92 -16.51 16.67
N GLN A 250 -9.33 -15.62 15.88
CA GLN A 250 -7.96 -15.13 16.10
C GLN A 250 -7.96 -13.97 17.12
N PRO A 251 -6.91 -13.84 17.95
CA PRO A 251 -6.85 -12.85 19.03
C PRO A 251 -6.74 -11.41 18.50
N LYS A 252 -7.48 -10.49 19.15
CA LYS A 252 -7.52 -9.05 18.84
C LYS A 252 -6.13 -8.43 19.00
N LYS A 253 -5.58 -7.82 17.94
CA LYS A 253 -4.46 -6.87 18.05
C LYS A 253 -4.96 -5.60 18.76
N THR A 254 -4.22 -5.15 19.76
CA THR A 254 -4.48 -3.95 20.57
C THR A 254 -4.17 -2.68 19.78
N ASN A 255 -5.09 -1.71 19.79
CA ASN A 255 -4.94 -0.42 19.10
C ASN A 255 -4.11 0.54 20.00
N PRO A 256 -3.26 1.43 19.45
CA PRO A 256 -2.54 2.47 20.21
C PRO A 256 -3.41 3.31 21.17
N LEU A 257 -4.71 3.44 20.90
CA LEU A 257 -5.68 4.14 21.76
C LEU A 257 -6.14 3.31 22.98
N ASP A 258 -5.87 2.00 22.99
CA ASP A 258 -6.05 1.11 24.16
C ASP A 258 -4.93 1.29 25.21
N LEU A 259 -3.83 1.94 24.84
CA LEU A 259 -2.69 2.24 25.74
C LEU A 259 -2.89 3.56 26.53
N LEU A 260 -3.96 4.30 26.25
CA LEU A 260 -4.29 5.51 26.99
C LEU A 260 -4.90 5.18 28.36
N PRO A 261 -4.66 6.00 29.39
CA PRO A 261 -5.16 5.75 30.73
C PRO A 261 -6.69 5.51 30.72
N PRO A 262 -7.19 4.58 31.54
CA PRO A 262 -8.61 4.26 31.58
C PRO A 262 -9.38 5.52 31.99
N SER A 263 -10.23 6.00 31.08
CA SER A 263 -11.17 7.09 31.35
C SER A 263 -12.43 6.51 31.99
N ASN A 264 -13.05 7.27 32.90
CA ASN A 264 -14.34 6.92 33.48
C ASN A 264 -15.51 7.07 32.48
N PHE A 265 -15.27 7.60 31.27
CA PHE A 265 -16.27 7.75 30.22
C PHE A 265 -16.26 6.56 29.25
N SER A 266 -17.42 5.89 29.11
CA SER A 266 -17.63 4.83 28.12
C SER A 266 -18.30 5.37 26.85
N LEU A 267 -17.56 5.35 25.73
CA LEU A 267 -18.06 5.79 24.43
C LEU A 267 -19.17 4.88 23.89
N ASP A 268 -19.16 3.59 24.23
CA ASP A 268 -20.19 2.63 23.80
C ASP A 268 -21.54 2.87 24.51
N GLU A 269 -21.50 3.19 25.81
CA GLU A 269 -22.70 3.59 26.57
C GLU A 269 -23.30 4.88 26.03
N TRP A 270 -22.43 5.85 25.70
CA TRP A 270 -22.87 7.09 25.05
C TRP A 270 -23.57 6.83 23.73
N LYS A 271 -22.98 6.03 22.83
CA LYS A 271 -23.58 5.70 21.52
C LYS A 271 -24.90 4.97 21.62
N TYR A 272 -25.00 4.04 22.59
CA TYR A 272 -26.23 3.33 22.88
C TYR A 272 -27.32 4.31 23.32
N LYS A 273 -27.01 5.20 24.26
CA LYS A 273 -27.96 6.20 24.75
C LYS A 273 -28.35 7.19 23.65
N PHE A 274 -27.40 7.68 22.86
CA PHE A 274 -27.64 8.60 21.75
C PHE A 274 -28.53 7.98 20.67
N SER A 275 -28.41 6.68 20.41
CA SER A 275 -29.21 6.01 19.37
C SER A 275 -30.64 5.67 19.82
N ASN A 276 -30.86 5.47 21.11
CA ASN A 276 -32.14 5.01 21.65
C ASN A 276 -33.02 6.15 22.19
N GLU A 277 -32.44 7.31 22.49
CA GLU A 277 -33.16 8.45 23.04
C GLU A 277 -33.81 9.30 21.94
N LYS A 278 -35.10 9.63 22.10
CA LYS A 278 -35.84 10.45 21.12
C LYS A 278 -35.56 11.95 21.31
N ASP A 279 -35.36 12.36 22.56
CA ASP A 279 -35.09 13.73 23.00
C ASP A 279 -33.62 13.90 23.40
N LEU A 280 -32.78 14.08 22.38
CA LEU A 280 -31.33 14.20 22.55
C LEU A 280 -30.95 15.38 23.47
N LEU A 281 -31.61 16.53 23.32
CA LEU A 281 -31.27 17.76 24.05
C LEU A 281 -31.58 17.65 25.55
N ASN A 282 -32.73 17.07 25.92
CA ASN A 282 -33.21 17.06 27.30
C ASN A 282 -32.75 15.84 28.10
N ASN A 283 -32.48 14.70 27.43
CA ASN A 283 -32.17 13.43 28.11
C ASN A 283 -30.75 12.93 27.82
N ALA A 284 -30.28 13.02 26.57
CA ALA A 284 -28.95 12.52 26.19
C ALA A 284 -27.84 13.50 26.58
N MET A 285 -27.95 14.78 26.26
CA MET A 285 -26.91 15.78 26.53
C MET A 285 -26.60 15.99 28.02
N PRO A 286 -27.58 16.05 28.95
CA PRO A 286 -27.26 16.15 30.37
C PRO A 286 -26.50 14.93 30.90
N HIS A 287 -26.78 13.74 30.34
CA HIS A 287 -26.02 12.54 30.69
C HIS A 287 -24.61 12.56 30.11
N PHE A 288 -24.45 13.06 28.88
CA PHE A 288 -23.13 13.28 28.28
C PHE A 288 -22.28 14.18 29.16
N TRP A 289 -22.76 15.38 29.48
CA TRP A 289 -21.97 16.33 30.28
C TRP A 289 -21.67 15.84 31.71
N LYS A 290 -22.51 14.97 32.28
CA LYS A 290 -22.27 14.36 33.60
C LYS A 290 -21.19 13.28 33.55
N THR A 291 -21.09 12.55 32.44
CA THR A 291 -20.17 11.41 32.29
C THR A 291 -18.88 11.78 31.55
N PHE A 292 -18.90 12.87 30.79
CA PHE A 292 -17.79 13.31 29.96
C PHE A 292 -16.54 13.61 30.79
N ASP A 293 -15.43 13.01 30.38
CA ASP A 293 -14.13 13.14 31.02
C ASP A 293 -13.17 13.88 30.07
N PRO A 294 -12.87 15.17 30.36
CA PRO A 294 -11.94 15.98 29.55
C PRO A 294 -10.50 15.45 29.52
N SER A 295 -10.12 14.57 30.45
CA SER A 295 -8.77 13.99 30.50
C SER A 295 -8.61 12.83 29.52
N GLY A 296 -9.70 12.11 29.22
CA GLY A 296 -9.72 10.96 28.34
C GLY A 296 -10.28 11.22 26.94
N PHE A 297 -11.04 12.30 26.76
CA PHE A 297 -11.71 12.62 25.50
C PHE A 297 -11.61 14.10 25.14
N SER A 298 -11.60 14.39 23.84
CA SER A 298 -11.56 15.74 23.31
C SER A 298 -12.65 15.95 22.25
N LEU A 299 -13.18 17.17 22.20
CA LEU A 299 -14.21 17.60 21.27
C LEU A 299 -13.60 18.54 20.24
N TYR A 300 -13.93 18.31 18.98
CA TYR A 300 -13.50 19.14 17.86
C TYR A 300 -14.67 19.50 16.97
N TYR A 301 -14.77 20.78 16.63
CA TYR A 301 -15.57 21.24 15.52
C TYR A 301 -14.78 21.07 14.22
N MET A 302 -15.44 20.56 13.19
CA MET A 302 -14.88 20.33 11.87
C MET A 302 -15.67 21.15 10.85
N LYS A 303 -14.98 21.87 9.98
CA LYS A 303 -15.55 22.55 8.82
C LYS A 303 -14.76 22.22 7.57
N TYR A 304 -15.44 21.79 6.51
CA TYR A 304 -14.81 21.59 5.21
C TYR A 304 -14.46 22.93 4.58
N ASP A 305 -13.18 23.09 4.20
CA ASP A 305 -12.65 24.27 3.53
C ASP A 305 -12.87 24.10 2.02
N LYS A 306 -14.02 24.62 1.55
CA LYS A 306 -14.48 24.50 0.17
C LYS A 306 -13.95 25.65 -0.68
N LEU A 307 -13.66 25.37 -1.96
CA LEU A 307 -13.40 26.42 -2.96
C LEU A 307 -14.71 27.12 -3.37
N GLU A 308 -14.61 28.33 -3.94
CA GLU A 308 -15.79 29.17 -4.30
C GLU A 308 -16.76 28.49 -5.28
N ASP A 309 -16.26 27.54 -6.08
CA ASP A 309 -17.02 26.77 -7.07
C ASP A 309 -17.52 25.41 -6.55
N GLU A 310 -17.16 25.00 -5.33
CA GLU A 310 -17.54 23.71 -4.75
C GLU A 310 -18.84 23.77 -3.93
N CYS A 311 -19.47 22.60 -3.75
CA CYS A 311 -20.68 22.42 -2.94
C CYS A 311 -21.86 23.33 -3.34
N GLN A 312 -22.05 23.53 -4.65
CA GLN A 312 -23.20 24.26 -5.21
C GLN A 312 -24.47 23.40 -5.35
N ILE A 313 -24.34 22.09 -5.19
CA ILE A 313 -25.44 21.12 -5.35
C ILE A 313 -25.52 20.30 -4.08
N SER A 314 -26.71 20.24 -3.47
CA SER A 314 -26.95 19.55 -2.19
C SER A 314 -26.53 18.09 -2.24
N PHE A 315 -26.96 17.36 -3.28
CA PHE A 315 -26.64 15.94 -3.43
C PHE A 315 -25.13 15.68 -3.53
N VAL A 316 -24.37 16.57 -4.18
CA VAL A 316 -22.90 16.46 -4.28
C VAL A 316 -22.27 16.67 -2.92
N ALA A 317 -22.70 17.69 -2.18
CA ALA A 317 -22.22 17.94 -0.81
C ALA A 317 -22.54 16.77 0.14
N CYS A 318 -23.75 16.19 0.06
CA CYS A 318 -24.12 15.00 0.84
C CYS A 318 -23.26 13.78 0.49
N ASN A 319 -22.95 13.58 -0.80
CA ASN A 319 -22.07 12.49 -1.25
C ASN A 319 -20.63 12.71 -0.79
N MET A 320 -20.12 13.94 -0.82
CA MET A 320 -18.80 14.27 -0.29
C MET A 320 -18.70 13.99 1.21
N ALA A 321 -19.68 14.43 1.99
CA ALA A 321 -19.76 14.12 3.43
C ALA A 321 -19.86 12.61 3.69
N GLY A 322 -20.60 11.88 2.86
CA GLY A 322 -20.70 10.42 2.93
C GLY A 322 -19.39 9.71 2.60
N GLY A 323 -18.73 10.14 1.52
CA GLY A 323 -17.45 9.60 1.09
C GLY A 323 -16.34 9.89 2.10
N PHE A 324 -16.37 11.05 2.77
CA PHE A 324 -15.47 11.35 3.89
C PHE A 324 -15.63 10.32 5.01
N LEU A 325 -16.85 10.06 5.45
CA LEU A 325 -17.10 9.08 6.52
C LEU A 325 -16.75 7.65 6.10
N GLN A 326 -17.03 7.24 4.85
CA GLN A 326 -16.73 5.88 4.37
C GLN A 326 -15.23 5.57 4.26
N ARG A 327 -14.40 6.61 4.09
CA ARG A 327 -12.93 6.46 3.98
C ARG A 327 -12.23 6.42 5.33
N LEU A 328 -12.94 6.70 6.43
CA LEU A 328 -12.43 6.49 7.78
C LEU A 328 -12.37 4.98 8.08
N GLU A 329 -11.37 4.55 8.85
CA GLU A 329 -11.16 3.13 9.10
C GLU A 329 -12.30 2.50 9.93
N ASN A 330 -12.68 1.26 9.60
CA ASN A 330 -13.78 0.57 10.30
C ASN A 330 -13.55 0.38 11.81
N ASN A 331 -12.31 0.40 12.28
CA ASN A 331 -12.01 0.32 13.72
C ASN A 331 -11.98 1.68 14.40
N PHE A 332 -11.94 2.78 13.64
CA PHE A 332 -11.86 4.13 14.18
C PHE A 332 -13.15 4.55 14.90
N SER A 333 -14.29 4.02 14.47
CA SER A 333 -15.56 4.25 15.15
C SER A 333 -15.50 3.78 16.61
N LYS A 334 -14.78 2.71 16.96
CA LYS A 334 -14.64 2.26 18.37
C LYS A 334 -14.05 3.32 19.31
N TYR A 335 -13.33 4.30 18.79
CA TYR A 335 -12.64 5.33 19.56
C TYR A 335 -13.12 6.75 19.24
N SER A 336 -14.15 6.87 18.40
CA SER A 336 -14.68 8.16 17.94
C SER A 336 -16.19 8.15 17.77
N PHE A 337 -16.78 9.33 17.88
CA PHE A 337 -18.19 9.56 17.61
C PHE A 337 -18.33 10.92 16.96
N ALA A 338 -19.19 11.07 15.95
CA ALA A 338 -19.43 12.39 15.37
C ALA A 338 -20.81 12.52 14.76
N VAL A 339 -21.23 13.77 14.61
CA VAL A 339 -22.37 14.13 13.78
C VAL A 339 -21.88 15.15 12.76
N VAL A 340 -21.94 14.76 11.49
CA VAL A 340 -21.59 15.61 10.34
C VAL A 340 -22.88 16.01 9.65
N THR A 341 -23.07 17.31 9.46
CA THR A 341 -24.24 17.93 8.86
C THR A 341 -23.86 18.67 7.58
N VAL A 342 -24.77 18.64 6.62
CA VAL A 342 -24.71 19.51 5.44
C VAL A 342 -25.71 20.62 5.65
N LEU A 343 -25.23 21.87 5.70
CA LEU A 343 -26.01 23.05 6.01
C LEU A 343 -26.04 24.00 4.82
N GLY A 344 -27.14 24.71 4.62
CA GLY A 344 -27.25 25.79 3.65
C GLY A 344 -28.34 25.59 2.60
N GLU A 345 -28.52 26.63 1.79
CA GLU A 345 -29.58 26.75 0.79
C GLU A 345 -29.06 27.52 -0.43
N ASN A 346 -29.78 27.48 -1.55
CA ASN A 346 -29.51 28.32 -2.72
C ASN A 346 -28.08 28.22 -3.26
N LYS A 347 -27.62 26.99 -3.53
CA LYS A 347 -26.31 26.70 -4.12
C LYS A 347 -25.09 27.08 -3.27
N SER A 348 -25.28 27.25 -1.96
CA SER A 348 -24.16 27.28 -1.01
C SER A 348 -24.43 26.25 0.08
N TYR A 349 -23.77 25.10 -0.05
CA TYR A 349 -23.80 24.04 0.96
C TYR A 349 -22.45 23.96 1.68
N ASP A 350 -22.49 23.91 3.01
CA ASP A 350 -21.34 23.76 3.88
C ASP A 350 -21.39 22.37 4.52
N ILE A 351 -20.23 21.72 4.64
CA ILE A 351 -20.08 20.45 5.36
C ILE A 351 -19.39 20.76 6.68
N GLU A 352 -20.11 20.55 7.76
CA GLU A 352 -19.65 20.89 9.11
C GLU A 352 -20.02 19.77 10.09
N GLY A 353 -19.37 19.68 11.24
CA GLY A 353 -19.70 18.64 12.19
C GLY A 353 -18.96 18.75 13.51
N VAL A 354 -19.43 18.00 14.49
CA VAL A 354 -18.79 17.93 15.82
C VAL A 354 -18.33 16.49 16.07
N TRP A 355 -17.03 16.35 16.31
CA TRP A 355 -16.32 15.11 16.56
C TRP A 355 -15.94 14.98 18.02
N LEU A 356 -16.08 13.77 18.54
CA LEU A 356 -15.60 13.30 19.82
C LEU A 356 -14.52 12.26 19.55
N PHE A 357 -13.31 12.50 20.06
CA PHE A 357 -12.17 11.61 19.94
C PHE A 357 -11.69 11.14 21.31
N ARG A 358 -11.23 9.89 21.39
CA ARG A 358 -10.46 9.40 22.53
C ARG A 358 -9.05 10.00 22.52
N GLY A 359 -8.62 10.54 23.65
CA GLY A 359 -7.36 11.27 23.84
C GLY A 359 -7.53 12.79 23.83
N THR A 360 -6.44 13.50 24.09
CA THR A 360 -6.40 14.97 24.17
C THR A 360 -6.25 15.66 22.81
N ASP A 361 -5.78 14.92 21.81
CA ASP A 361 -5.45 15.39 20.47
C ASP A 361 -6.22 14.61 19.40
N ILE A 362 -6.31 15.19 18.20
CA ILE A 362 -6.90 14.53 17.04
C ILE A 362 -6.12 13.21 16.76
N PRO A 363 -6.79 12.05 16.76
CA PRO A 363 -6.16 10.75 16.54
C PRO A 363 -5.45 10.66 15.20
N PHE A 364 -4.45 9.78 15.12
CA PHE A 364 -3.69 9.58 13.88
C PHE A 364 -4.59 9.09 12.74
N GLU A 365 -5.57 8.24 13.03
CA GLU A 365 -6.52 7.72 12.05
C GLU A 365 -7.35 8.81 11.37
N MET A 366 -7.62 9.93 12.06
CA MET A 366 -8.25 11.10 11.45
C MET A 366 -7.24 11.93 10.65
N LYS A 367 -5.99 12.04 11.11
CA LYS A 367 -4.91 12.77 10.41
C LYS A 367 -4.43 12.07 9.13
N ASP A 368 -4.51 10.75 9.08
CA ASP A 368 -4.16 9.93 7.90
C ASP A 368 -5.24 9.99 6.81
N HIS A 369 -6.41 10.58 7.10
CA HIS A 369 -7.49 10.68 6.13
C HIS A 369 -7.05 11.57 4.94
N PRO A 370 -7.17 11.11 3.66
CA PRO A 370 -6.68 11.86 2.50
C PRO A 370 -7.29 13.26 2.33
N SER A 371 -8.49 13.48 2.88
CA SER A 371 -9.16 14.78 2.84
C SER A 371 -8.95 15.62 4.12
N PHE A 372 -8.10 15.20 5.05
CA PHE A 372 -7.89 15.89 6.34
C PHE A 372 -7.43 17.34 6.14
N GLU A 373 -6.53 17.59 5.19
CA GLU A 373 -6.00 18.94 4.91
C GLU A 373 -7.08 19.93 4.44
N TYR A 374 -8.18 19.44 3.86
CA TYR A 374 -9.33 20.24 3.44
C TYR A 374 -10.37 20.41 4.54
N HIS A 375 -10.10 19.97 5.77
CA HIS A 375 -11.01 20.14 6.90
C HIS A 375 -10.31 20.90 8.02
N ILE A 376 -10.90 22.02 8.41
CA ILE A 376 -10.43 22.84 9.51
C ILE A 376 -11.00 22.27 10.80
N PHE A 377 -10.12 21.81 11.69
CA PHE A 377 -10.49 21.33 13.02
C PHE A 377 -10.20 22.39 14.08
N LYS A 378 -11.23 22.77 14.85
CA LYS A 378 -11.12 23.65 16.00
C LYS A 378 -11.45 22.88 17.27
N LYS A 379 -10.51 22.83 18.22
CA LYS A 379 -10.74 22.21 19.53
C LYS A 379 -11.79 23.02 20.29
N LEU A 380 -12.79 22.33 20.84
CA LEU A 380 -13.86 22.92 21.64
C LEU A 380 -13.54 22.77 23.14
N ASP A 381 -13.74 23.83 23.91
CA ASP A 381 -13.52 23.81 25.35
C ASP A 381 -14.83 23.57 26.11
N VAL A 382 -14.83 22.53 26.95
CA VAL A 382 -15.97 22.16 27.79
C VAL A 382 -16.21 23.16 28.93
N ASN A 383 -15.28 24.08 29.21
CA ASN A 383 -15.53 25.15 30.17
C ASN A 383 -16.26 26.36 29.55
N ASN A 384 -16.32 26.44 28.22
CA ASN A 384 -16.97 27.53 27.51
C ASN A 384 -18.44 27.21 27.18
N THR A 385 -19.37 28.00 27.71
CA THR A 385 -20.81 27.86 27.47
C THR A 385 -21.18 27.96 25.99
N GLN A 386 -20.41 28.70 25.17
CA GLN A 386 -20.65 28.79 23.73
C GLN A 386 -20.29 27.50 22.99
N ASP A 387 -19.16 26.88 23.34
CA ASP A 387 -18.72 25.64 22.69
C ASP A 387 -19.62 24.46 23.08
N LYS A 388 -20.17 24.44 24.30
CA LYS A 388 -21.20 23.47 24.69
C LYS A 388 -22.45 23.56 23.81
N LYS A 389 -22.91 24.79 23.54
CA LYS A 389 -24.06 25.01 22.66
C LYS A 389 -23.78 24.52 21.25
N ILE A 390 -22.57 24.71 20.72
CA ILE A 390 -22.18 24.15 19.41
C ILE A 390 -22.32 22.61 19.42
N VAL A 391 -21.84 21.93 20.46
CA VAL A 391 -22.00 20.47 20.54
C VAL A 391 -23.48 20.07 20.56
N GLU A 392 -24.29 20.74 21.39
CA GLU A 392 -25.72 20.47 21.52
C GLU A 392 -26.46 20.73 20.21
N ASP A 393 -26.18 21.84 19.54
CA ASP A 393 -26.81 22.24 18.28
C ASP A 393 -26.50 21.22 17.17
N TYR A 394 -25.24 20.83 16.97
CA TYR A 394 -24.90 19.88 15.90
C TYR A 394 -25.35 18.45 16.21
N TRP A 395 -25.35 18.02 17.47
CA TRP A 395 -25.74 16.66 17.83
C TRP A 395 -27.26 16.48 17.96
N CYS A 396 -27.99 17.52 18.38
CA CYS A 396 -29.41 17.40 18.70
C CYS A 396 -30.34 17.99 17.63
N SER A 397 -29.92 19.03 16.92
CA SER A 397 -30.82 19.74 16.00
C SER A 397 -31.25 18.86 14.83
N LYS A 398 -32.53 19.00 14.48
CA LYS A 398 -33.19 18.23 13.42
C LYS A 398 -33.59 19.08 12.21
N GLU A 399 -33.68 20.41 12.37
CA GLU A 399 -34.24 21.29 11.33
C GLU A 399 -33.30 22.44 10.94
N THR A 400 -32.64 23.09 11.90
CA THR A 400 -31.69 24.17 11.63
C THR A 400 -30.49 24.10 12.58
N VAL A 401 -29.32 24.50 12.09
CA VAL A 401 -28.11 24.68 12.90
C VAL A 401 -27.56 26.06 12.56
N ASP A 402 -27.39 26.92 13.58
CA ASP A 402 -26.93 28.31 13.40
C ASP A 402 -27.74 29.10 12.35
N LYS A 403 -29.08 28.99 12.43
CA LYS A 403 -30.04 29.60 11.48
C LYS A 403 -29.87 29.19 10.02
N ARG A 404 -29.01 28.20 9.73
CA ARG A 404 -28.90 27.57 8.42
C ARG A 404 -29.77 26.31 8.37
N PRO A 405 -30.48 26.10 7.25
CA PRO A 405 -31.32 24.93 7.04
C PRO A 405 -30.47 23.67 6.95
N LEU A 406 -30.93 22.61 7.60
CA LEU A 406 -30.27 21.31 7.59
C LEU A 406 -30.73 20.49 6.37
N VAL A 407 -29.78 20.09 5.54
CA VAL A 407 -30.04 19.34 4.30
C VAL A 407 -29.85 17.85 4.53
N ASP A 408 -28.77 17.47 5.21
CA ASP A 408 -28.46 16.08 5.52
C ASP A 408 -27.71 16.00 6.85
N ARG A 409 -27.87 14.86 7.54
CA ARG A 409 -27.25 14.58 8.83
C ARG A 409 -26.76 13.15 8.86
N LYS A 410 -25.45 12.99 9.06
CA LYS A 410 -24.79 11.68 9.15
C LYS A 410 -24.17 11.50 10.52
N VAL A 411 -24.50 10.39 11.15
CA VAL A 411 -23.97 10.01 12.46
C VAL A 411 -22.86 8.98 12.26
N TRP A 412 -21.66 9.30 12.72
CA TRP A 412 -20.51 8.41 12.78
C TRP A 412 -20.46 7.75 14.15
N LYS A 413 -20.60 6.42 14.19
CA LYS A 413 -20.62 5.64 15.43
C LYS A 413 -20.10 4.22 15.21
#